data_AF-A0A5J6CHC1-F1
#
_entry.id   AF-A0A5J6CHC1-F1
#
_cell.length_a   1.000
_cell.length_b   1.000
_cell.length_c   1.000
_cell.angle_alpha   90.00
_cell.angle_beta   90.00
_cell.angle_gamma   90.00
#
_symmetry.space_group_name_H-M   'P 1'
#
loop_
_entity.id
_entity.type
_entity.pdbx_description
1 polymer ?
#
loop_
_entity_poly.entity_id
_entity_poly.type
_entity_poly.pdbx_seq_one_letter_code
_entity_poly.pdbx_strand_id
1 'polypeptide(L)'
;MSCRGTAEEKTAKSDPISRNRLANILVNRILKHGKKSLAYQILYRALKKIQQKTETNPLCVLRQARRGGGSTHQVPIEIGSRQGKTLAIRWLLGASRKRPGRNMAFK
;
A
#
# COMPACT_ATOMS: atom_id res chain seq x y z
N MET A 1 13.82 18.16 -4.42
CA MET A 1 14.20 17.58 -5.72
C MET A 1 15.65 17.16 -5.63
N SER A 2 16.07 16.04 -6.21
CA SER A 2 17.45 15.94 -6.68
C SER A 2 17.60 14.83 -7.70
N CYS A 3 18.18 15.21 -8.84
CA CYS A 3 18.49 14.35 -9.97
C CYS A 3 19.76 13.51 -9.76
N ARG A 4 20.40 13.50 -8.57
CA ARG A 4 21.64 12.71 -8.33
C ARG A 4 21.82 12.14 -6.91
N GLY A 5 20.84 12.23 -6.01
CA GLY A 5 20.98 11.65 -4.66
C GLY A 5 19.67 11.07 -4.13
N THR A 6 19.69 9.80 -3.76
CA THR A 6 18.62 9.20 -2.96
C THR A 6 18.64 9.80 -1.57
N ALA A 7 17.54 10.42 -1.15
CA ALA A 7 17.44 10.97 0.20
C ALA A 7 17.48 9.84 1.24
N GLU A 8 18.25 10.03 2.32
CA GLU A 8 18.31 9.07 3.42
C GLU A 8 16.93 8.91 4.09
N GLU A 9 16.57 7.66 4.39
CA GLU A 9 15.31 7.37 5.04
C GLU A 9 15.35 7.84 6.50
N LYS A 10 14.50 8.79 6.84
CA LYS A 10 14.38 9.27 8.23
C LYS A 10 13.64 8.22 9.07
N THR A 11 14.30 7.74 10.12
CA THR A 11 13.65 6.88 11.11
C THR A 11 12.54 7.66 11.81
N ALA A 12 11.30 7.18 11.69
CA ALA A 12 10.19 7.85 12.36
C ALA A 12 10.24 7.53 13.86
N LYS A 13 10.19 8.56 14.69
CA LYS A 13 10.15 8.43 16.16
C LYS A 13 8.93 7.59 16.59
N SER A 14 9.01 6.96 17.75
CA SER A 14 7.84 6.30 18.36
C SER A 14 6.94 7.31 19.05
N ASP A 15 5.68 6.93 19.22
CA ASP A 15 4.70 7.68 19.99
C ASP A 15 5.07 7.72 21.50
N PRO A 16 4.90 8.85 22.20
CA PRO A 16 5.30 8.96 23.60
C PRO A 16 4.48 8.08 24.56
N ILE A 17 3.21 7.77 24.26
CA ILE A 17 2.33 7.03 25.16
C ILE A 17 2.30 5.55 24.79
N SER A 18 2.02 5.24 23.53
CA SER A 18 1.86 3.87 23.05
C SER A 18 3.17 3.23 22.57
N ARG A 19 4.29 3.98 22.53
CA ARG A 19 5.59 3.56 21.95
C ARG A 19 5.47 2.95 20.55
N ASN A 20 4.40 3.30 19.83
CA ASN A 20 4.07 2.70 18.54
C ASN A 20 4.39 3.69 17.42
N ARG A 21 5.20 3.27 16.44
CA ARG A 21 5.55 4.08 15.25
C ARG A 21 4.31 4.44 14.42
N LEU A 22 3.29 3.57 14.39
CA LEU A 22 2.05 3.79 13.63
C LEU A 22 1.25 4.98 14.16
N ALA A 23 1.10 5.06 15.48
CA ALA A 23 0.38 6.16 16.12
C ALA A 23 1.08 7.49 15.81
N ASN A 24 2.41 7.55 15.92
CA ASN A 24 3.15 8.77 15.61
C ASN A 24 3.06 9.16 14.11
N ILE A 25 3.10 8.20 13.19
CA ILE A 25 2.88 8.48 11.76
C ILE A 25 1.48 9.11 11.55
N LEU A 26 0.46 8.57 12.21
CA LEU A 26 -0.91 9.08 12.11
C LEU A 26 -1.03 10.49 12.70
N VAL A 27 -0.41 10.75 13.85
CA VAL A 27 -0.38 12.10 14.47
C VAL A 27 0.31 13.10 13.56
N ASN A 28 1.45 12.75 12.97
CA ASN A 28 2.16 13.63 12.04
C ASN A 28 1.34 13.94 10.78
N ARG A 29 0.43 13.03 10.37
CA ARG A 29 -0.51 13.28 9.25
C ARG A 29 -1.70 14.14 9.65
N ILE A 30 -2.17 14.04 10.90
CA ILE A 30 -3.27 14.87 11.45
C ILE A 30 -2.77 16.29 11.76
N LEU A 31 -1.49 16.43 12.10
CA LEU A 31 -0.84 17.67 12.52
C LEU A 31 -1.03 18.79 11.51
N LYS A 32 -1.62 19.90 11.96
CA LYS A 32 -1.70 21.17 11.21
C LYS A 32 -1.08 22.31 12.01
N HIS A 33 -0.43 23.24 11.32
CA HIS A 33 0.20 24.43 11.91
C HIS A 33 1.18 24.13 13.06
N GLY A 34 1.83 22.95 13.05
CA GLY A 34 2.77 22.54 14.09
C GLY A 34 2.17 22.22 15.46
N LYS A 35 0.84 22.27 15.62
CA LYS A 35 0.15 22.06 16.90
C LYS A 35 0.06 20.57 17.30
N LYS A 36 1.18 19.99 17.77
CA LYS A 36 1.29 18.56 18.10
C LYS A 36 0.40 18.13 19.25
N SER A 37 0.29 18.95 20.29
CA SER A 37 -0.58 18.65 21.44
C SER A 37 -2.03 18.44 21.03
N LEU A 38 -2.58 19.31 20.18
CA LEU A 38 -3.95 19.16 19.67
C LEU A 38 -4.13 17.91 18.81
N ALA A 39 -3.16 17.57 17.97
CA ALA A 39 -3.21 16.37 17.14
C ALA A 39 -3.25 15.09 18.00
N TYR A 40 -2.46 15.03 19.09
CA TYR A 40 -2.53 13.94 20.06
C TYR A 40 -3.88 13.88 20.76
N GLN A 41 -4.41 15.02 21.22
CA GLN A 41 -5.72 15.06 21.86
C GLN A 41 -6.84 14.53 20.96
N ILE A 42 -6.85 14.92 19.68
CA ILE A 42 -7.83 14.45 18.71
C ILE A 42 -7.70 12.93 18.51
N LEU A 43 -6.49 12.43 18.33
CA LEU A 43 -6.22 11.01 18.13
C LEU A 43 -6.74 10.17 19.31
N TYR A 44 -6.32 10.47 20.55
CA TYR A 44 -6.71 9.65 21.70
C TYR A 44 -8.18 9.80 22.06
N ARG A 45 -8.79 10.96 21.83
CA ARG A 45 -10.25 11.11 21.95
C ARG A 45 -10.98 10.21 20.95
N ALA A 46 -10.49 10.11 19.70
CA ALA A 46 -11.05 9.20 18.71
C ALA A 46 -10.87 7.73 19.11
N LEU A 47 -9.67 7.34 19.58
CA LEU A 47 -9.40 5.98 20.04
C LEU A 47 -10.26 5.59 21.24
N LYS A 48 -10.49 6.51 22.18
CA LYS A 48 -11.39 6.30 23.33
C LYS A 48 -12.83 6.06 22.86
N LYS A 49 -13.31 6.82 21.88
CA LYS A 49 -14.65 6.60 21.29
C LYS A 49 -14.76 5.26 20.57
N ILE A 50 -13.71 4.83 19.87
CA ILE A 50 -13.67 3.52 19.20
C ILE A 50 -13.70 2.39 20.25
N GLN A 51 -12.90 2.52 21.31
CA GLN A 51 -12.88 1.55 22.41
C GLN A 51 -14.25 1.39 23.07
N GLN A 52 -14.97 2.50 23.27
CA GLN A 52 -16.34 2.46 23.80
C GLN A 52 -17.34 1.75 22.89
N LYS A 53 -17.14 1.79 21.57
CA LYS A 53 -18.05 1.19 20.59
C LYS A 53 -17.76 -0.27 20.29
N THR A 54 -16.49 -0.64 20.31
CA THR A 54 -16.02 -1.94 19.80
C THR A 54 -15.52 -2.85 20.92
N GLU A 55 -15.36 -2.34 22.15
CA GLU A 55 -14.80 -3.04 23.34
C GLU A 55 -13.43 -3.72 23.11
N THR A 56 -12.85 -3.55 21.93
CA THR A 56 -11.58 -4.12 21.51
C THR A 56 -10.45 -3.12 21.72
N ASN A 57 -9.23 -3.68 21.76
CA ASN A 57 -8.02 -2.87 21.85
C ASN A 57 -7.90 -1.89 20.67
N PRO A 58 -7.87 -0.57 20.90
CA PRO A 58 -7.91 0.44 19.83
C PRO A 58 -6.66 0.40 18.94
N LEU A 59 -5.53 -0.09 19.46
CA LEU A 59 -4.31 -0.32 18.66
C LEU A 59 -4.46 -1.47 17.66
N CYS A 60 -5.27 -2.48 17.99
CA CYS A 60 -5.57 -3.58 17.08
C CYS A 60 -6.43 -3.08 15.91
N VAL A 61 -7.44 -2.26 16.21
CA VAL A 61 -8.30 -1.61 15.21
C VAL A 61 -7.49 -0.74 14.26
N LEU A 62 -6.53 0.04 14.75
CA LEU A 62 -5.62 0.83 13.90
C LEU A 62 -4.78 -0.05 12.95
N ARG A 63 -4.31 -1.22 13.42
CA ARG A 63 -3.54 -2.16 12.59
C ARG A 63 -4.42 -2.84 11.54
N GLN A 64 -5.65 -3.22 11.90
CA GLN A 64 -6.61 -3.81 10.99
C GLN A 64 -7.06 -2.81 9.91
N ALA A 65 -7.36 -1.56 10.29
CA ALA A 65 -7.75 -0.50 9.36
C ALA A 65 -6.66 -0.22 8.30
N ARG A 66 -5.38 -0.26 8.67
CA ARG A 66 -4.27 -0.07 7.71
C ARG A 66 -4.15 -1.22 6.70
N ARG A 67 -4.59 -2.43 7.05
CA ARG A 67 -4.58 -3.60 6.15
C ARG A 67 -5.76 -3.63 5.17
N GLY A 68 -6.68 -2.65 5.23
CA GLY A 68 -7.93 -2.64 4.47
C GLY A 68 -7.97 -1.82 3.18
N GLY A 69 -6.86 -1.68 2.43
CA GLY A 69 -6.85 -0.88 1.19
C GLY A 69 -5.95 -1.46 0.12
N GLY A 70 -6.53 -2.26 -0.79
CA GLY A 70 -5.84 -2.98 -1.85
C GLY A 70 -5.20 -2.08 -2.90
N SER A 71 -3.88 -2.19 -3.04
CA SER A 71 -3.21 -1.98 -4.31
C SER A 71 -2.24 -3.13 -4.54
N THR A 72 -2.55 -3.96 -5.53
CA THR A 72 -1.64 -4.95 -6.06
C THR A 72 -0.48 -4.19 -6.71
N HIS A 73 0.65 -4.12 -6.02
CA HIS A 73 1.86 -3.56 -6.62
C HIS A 73 2.36 -4.58 -7.63
N GLN A 74 2.31 -4.24 -8.92
CA GLN A 74 2.95 -5.06 -9.93
C GLN A 74 4.46 -4.85 -9.79
N VAL A 75 5.14 -5.87 -9.28
CA VAL A 75 6.60 -5.93 -9.26
C VAL A 75 7.02 -6.47 -10.63
N PRO A 76 7.72 -5.70 -11.47
CA PRO A 76 8.30 -6.23 -12.69
C PRO A 76 9.40 -7.23 -12.31
N ILE A 77 9.26 -8.46 -12.77
CA ILE A 77 10.21 -9.54 -12.50
C ILE A 77 10.81 -9.96 -13.84
N GLU A 78 12.13 -10.14 -13.86
CA GLU A 78 12.82 -10.65 -15.04
C GLU A 78 12.31 -12.05 -15.39
N ILE A 79 11.93 -12.25 -16.64
CA ILE A 79 11.37 -13.52 -17.12
C ILE A 79 12.52 -14.37 -17.68
N GLY A 80 12.64 -15.62 -17.22
CA GLY A 80 13.63 -16.55 -17.74
C GLY A 80 13.41 -16.89 -19.23
N SER A 81 14.49 -17.18 -19.97
CA SER A 81 14.48 -17.39 -21.43
C SER A 81 13.47 -18.46 -21.90
N ARG A 82 13.30 -19.56 -21.16
CA ARG A 82 12.30 -20.62 -21.43
C ARG A 82 10.86 -20.15 -21.25
N GLN A 83 10.61 -19.34 -20.22
CA GLN A 83 9.29 -18.79 -19.91
C GLN A 83 8.90 -17.71 -20.94
N GLY A 84 9.86 -16.88 -21.35
CA GLY A 84 9.67 -15.89 -22.42
C GLY A 84 9.21 -16.52 -23.74
N LYS A 85 9.85 -17.61 -24.18
CA LYS A 85 9.45 -18.33 -25.41
C LYS A 85 8.02 -18.88 -25.32
N THR A 86 7.66 -19.49 -24.19
CA THR A 86 6.31 -20.04 -23.98
C THR A 86 5.24 -18.94 -23.96
N LEU A 87 5.52 -17.81 -23.30
CA LEU A 87 4.62 -16.66 -23.27
C LEU A 87 4.43 -16.05 -24.66
N ALA A 88 5.51 -15.94 -25.45
CA ALA A 88 5.46 -15.43 -26.81
C ALA A 88 4.57 -16.30 -27.72
N ILE A 89 4.78 -17.62 -27.70
CA ILE A 89 3.94 -18.57 -28.49
C ILE A 89 2.48 -18.49 -28.04
N ARG A 90 2.23 -18.39 -26.72
CA ARG A 90 0.88 -18.28 -26.17
C ARG A 90 0.18 -17.00 -26.62
N TRP A 91 0.90 -15.88 -26.63
CA TRP A 91 0.36 -14.60 -27.11
C TRP A 91 0.10 -14.63 -28.62
N LEU A 92 1.00 -15.22 -29.42
CA LEU A 92 0.80 -15.42 -30.85
C LEU A 92 -0.46 -16.24 -31.13
N LEU A 93 -0.59 -17.42 -30.52
CA LEU A 93 -1.79 -18.26 -30.67
C LEU A 93 -3.07 -17.56 -30.19
N GLY A 94 -2.98 -16.82 -29.09
CA GLY A 94 -4.10 -16.04 -28.56
C GLY A 94 -4.54 -14.94 -29.51
N ALA A 95 -3.60 -14.21 -30.12
CA ALA A 95 -3.87 -13.18 -31.11
C ALA A 95 -4.43 -13.78 -32.41
N SER A 96 -3.82 -14.84 -32.94
CA SER A 96 -4.30 -15.56 -34.12
C SER A 96 -5.73 -16.06 -33.95
N ARG A 97 -6.09 -16.58 -32.75
CA ARG A 97 -7.47 -16.99 -32.44
C ARG A 97 -8.46 -15.82 -32.33
N LYS A 98 -8.01 -14.62 -31.95
CA LYS A 98 -8.87 -13.43 -31.79
C LYS A 98 -9.08 -12.62 -33.07
N ARG A 99 -8.25 -12.80 -34.10
CA ARG A 99 -8.36 -12.10 -35.39
C ARG A 99 -9.72 -12.38 -36.09
N PRO A 100 -10.29 -11.52 -36.94
CA PRO A 100 -11.45 -11.90 -37.75
C PRO A 100 -11.04 -12.72 -38.99
N GLY A 101 -11.79 -13.78 -39.33
CA GLY A 101 -11.50 -14.70 -40.44
C GLY A 101 -12.22 -16.05 -40.27
N ARG A 102 -12.50 -16.77 -41.36
CA ARG A 102 -13.33 -18.00 -41.35
C ARG A 102 -12.59 -19.25 -40.85
N ASN A 103 -11.35 -19.47 -41.29
CA ASN A 103 -10.56 -20.66 -40.95
C ASN A 103 -9.26 -20.27 -40.25
N MET A 104 -8.83 -21.03 -39.24
CA MET A 104 -7.59 -20.74 -38.46
C MET A 104 -6.30 -20.72 -39.29
N ALA A 105 -6.28 -21.38 -40.45
CA ALA A 105 -5.13 -21.38 -41.36
C ALA A 105 -5.05 -20.14 -42.26
N PHE A 106 -6.19 -19.53 -42.58
CA PHE A 106 -6.30 -18.39 -43.53
C PHE A 106 -6.75 -17.09 -42.85
N LYS A 107 -7.12 -17.17 -41.58
CA LYS A 107 -7.32 -16.04 -40.69
C LYS A 107 -5.97 -15.50 -40.29
#